data_AF-A0A9E2S7V3-F1
#
_entry.id   AF-A0A9E2S7V3-F1
#
_cell.length_a   1.000
_cell.length_b   1.000
_cell.length_c   1.000
_cell.angle_alpha   90.00
_cell.angle_beta   90.00
_cell.angle_gamma   90.00
#
_symmetry.space_group_name_H-M   'P 1'
#
loop_
_entity.id
_entity.type
_entity.pdbx_description
1 polymer ?
#
loop_
_entity_poly.entity_id
_entity_poly.type
_entity_poly.pdbx_seq_one_letter_code
_entity_poly.pdbx_strand_id
1 'polypeptide(L)' 'MRDKLVIKNDDTYDVAMHEIDALMKKGEDNLTQTEVERLREMAEAAESFEDKCLWGDPSARSYSTGEVSDATKAK' A
#
# COMPACT_ATOMS: atom_id res chain seq x y z
N MET A 1 19.01 11.39 -11.66
CA MET A 1 18.32 11.18 -10.37
C MET A 1 16.89 10.82 -10.71
N ARG A 2 16.40 9.65 -10.30
CA ARG A 2 14.96 9.33 -10.41
C ARG A 2 14.25 10.04 -9.27
N ASP A 3 13.05 10.53 -9.51
CA ASP A 3 12.23 11.16 -8.48
C ASP A 3 11.83 10.11 -7.45
N LYS A 4 11.95 10.44 -6.17
CA LYS A 4 11.55 9.54 -5.07
C LYS A 4 10.04 9.31 -5.12
N LEU A 5 9.60 8.07 -5.03
CA LEU A 5 8.17 7.75 -4.91
C LEU A 5 7.62 8.35 -3.61
N VAL A 6 6.53 9.11 -3.71
CA VAL A 6 5.86 9.74 -2.56
C VAL A 6 4.38 9.43 -2.64
N ILE A 7 3.89 8.64 -1.69
CA ILE A 7 2.47 8.33 -1.49
C ILE A 7 1.83 9.49 -0.73
N LYS A 8 0.69 9.98 -1.24
CA LYS A 8 0.02 11.20 -0.71
C LYS A 8 -1.43 10.95 -0.28
N ASN A 9 -2.04 9.85 -0.72
CA ASN A 9 -3.43 9.52 -0.44
C ASN A 9 -3.62 8.00 -0.39
N ASP A 10 -4.79 7.57 0.11
CA ASP A 10 -5.13 6.16 0.28
C ASP A 10 -5.15 5.40 -1.06
N ASP A 11 -5.68 6.00 -2.14
CA ASP A 11 -5.70 5.34 -3.46
C ASP A 11 -4.28 4.97 -3.95
N THR A 12 -3.32 5.89 -3.79
CA THR A 12 -1.92 5.64 -4.17
C THR A 12 -1.23 4.65 -3.23
N TYR A 13 -1.65 4.61 -1.97
CA TYR A 13 -1.19 3.62 -1.00
C TYR A 13 -1.71 2.22 -1.36
N ASP A 14 -3.00 2.08 -1.65
CA ASP A 14 -3.63 0.80 -2.00
C ASP A 14 -3.01 0.21 -3.29
N VAL A 15 -2.78 1.05 -4.30
CA VAL A 15 -2.07 0.64 -5.52
C VAL A 15 -0.65 0.18 -5.21
N ALA A 16 0.09 0.91 -4.37
CA ALA A 16 1.43 0.51 -3.96
C ALA A 16 1.42 -0.81 -3.18
N MET A 17 0.47 -1.01 -2.27
CA MET A 17 0.32 -2.24 -1.50
C MET A 17 -0.02 -3.45 -2.37
N HIS A 18 -0.89 -3.29 -3.38
CA HIS A 18 -1.17 -4.34 -4.36
C HIS A 18 0.07 -4.70 -5.18
N GLU A 19 0.87 -3.71 -5.57
CA GLU A 19 2.09 -3.96 -6.34
C GLU A 19 3.18 -4.62 -5.50
N ILE A 20 3.36 -4.18 -4.25
CA ILE A 20 4.22 -4.83 -3.26
C ILE A 20 3.82 -6.30 -3.09
N ASP A 21 2.53 -6.58 -2.86
CA ASP A 21 2.01 -7.94 -2.68
C ASP A 21 2.26 -8.82 -3.91
N ALA A 22 2.08 -8.29 -5.12
CA ALA A 22 2.36 -9.01 -6.36
C ALA A 22 3.84 -9.39 -6.49
N LEU A 23 4.76 -8.47 -6.15
CA LEU A 23 6.21 -8.73 -6.17
C LEU A 23 6.63 -9.72 -5.07
N MET A 24 6.08 -9.60 -3.87
CA MET A 24 6.34 -10.55 -2.78
C MET A 24 5.87 -11.96 -3.12
N LYS A 25 4.70 -12.10 -3.77
CA LYS A 25 4.16 -13.39 -4.22
C LYS A 25 4.99 -14.03 -5.33
N LYS A 26 5.66 -13.24 -6.16
CA LYS A 26 6.60 -13.74 -7.16
C LYS A 26 7.78 -14.46 -6.51
N GLY A 27 8.14 -14.06 -5.28
CA GLY A 27 9.21 -14.63 -4.47
C GLY A 27 10.57 -14.04 -4.81
N GLU A 28 11.41 -13.87 -3.78
CA GLU A 28 12.69 -13.14 -3.87
C GLU A 28 13.63 -13.68 -4.96
N ASP A 29 13.69 -15.01 -5.12
CA ASP A 29 14.53 -15.67 -6.13
C ASP A 29 14.10 -15.40 -7.59
N ASN A 30 12.87 -14.96 -7.81
CA ASN A 30 12.29 -14.70 -9.14
C ASN A 30 12.21 -13.21 -9.47
N LEU A 31 12.65 -12.33 -8.58
CA LEU A 31 12.67 -10.90 -8.82
C LEU A 31 13.92 -10.50 -9.60
N THR A 32 13.72 -9.67 -10.62
CA THR A 32 14.83 -8.98 -11.27
C THR A 32 15.37 -7.89 -10.36
N GLN A 33 16.63 -7.49 -10.55
CA GLN A 33 17.24 -6.39 -9.79
C GLN A 33 16.37 -5.11 -9.80
N THR A 34 15.77 -4.80 -10.95
CA THR A 34 14.85 -3.66 -11.11
C THR A 34 13.58 -3.80 -10.28
N GLU A 35 13.02 -5.01 -10.19
CA GLU A 35 11.83 -5.27 -9.37
C GLU A 35 12.16 -5.22 -7.88
N VAL A 36 13.34 -5.68 -7.47
CA VAL A 36 13.83 -5.54 -6.09
C VAL A 36 13.99 -4.07 -5.72
N GLU A 37 14.61 -3.26 -6.59
CA GLU A 37 14.74 -1.81 -6.40
C GLU A 37 13.36 -1.14 -6.28
N ARG A 38 12.43 -1.49 -7.17
CA ARG A 38 11.06 -0.96 -7.15
C ARG A 38 10.30 -1.36 -5.88
N LEU A 39 10.41 -2.63 -5.47
CA LEU A 39 9.80 -3.14 -4.23
C LEU A 39 10.29 -2.34 -3.02
N ARG A 40 11.61 -2.10 -2.96
CA ARG A 40 12.21 -1.30 -1.90
C ARG A 40 11.70 0.14 -1.89
N GLU A 41 11.67 0.80 -3.04
CA GLU A 41 11.16 2.17 -3.17
C GLU A 41 9.69 2.28 -2.75
N MET A 42 8.85 1.31 -3.13
CA MET A 42 7.44 1.27 -2.74
C MET A 42 7.27 1.01 -1.24
N ALA A 43 8.04 0.10 -0.66
CA ALA A 43 8.00 -0.18 0.77
C ALA A 43 8.41 1.04 1.61
N GLU A 44 9.52 1.71 1.26
CA GLU A 44 9.97 2.93 1.94
C GLU A 44 8.93 4.07 1.83
N ALA A 45 8.24 4.18 0.69
CA ALA A 45 7.20 5.18 0.48
C ALA A 45 5.92 4.85 1.28
N ALA A 46 5.55 3.57 1.39
CA ALA A 46 4.40 3.11 2.17
C ALA A 46 4.62 3.33 3.67
N GLU A 47 5.79 2.95 4.19
CA GLU A 47 6.19 3.23 5.58
C GLU A 47 6.13 4.73 5.88
N SER A 48 6.70 5.56 4.98
CA SER A 48 6.66 7.01 5.14
C SER A 48 5.23 7.61 5.13
N PHE A 49 4.29 6.96 4.46
CA PHE A 49 2.88 7.35 4.46
C PHE A 49 2.17 6.89 5.74
N GLU A 50 2.42 5.65 6.17
CA GLU A 50 1.91 5.09 7.42
C GLU A 50 2.40 5.87 8.64
N ASP A 51 3.68 6.23 8.71
CA ASP A 51 4.24 7.04 9.79
C ASP A 51 3.52 8.38 9.92
N LYS A 52 3.22 9.02 8.78
CA LYS A 52 2.43 10.26 8.77
C LYS A 52 1.02 10.00 9.28
N CYS A 53 0.35 8.94 8.81
CA CYS A 53 -1.03 8.64 9.19
C CYS A 53 -1.19 8.17 10.65
N LEU A 54 -0.19 7.46 11.21
CA LEU A 54 -0.26 6.83 12.53
C LEU A 54 0.27 7.74 13.65
N TRP A 55 1.22 8.64 13.36
CA TRP A 55 1.83 9.51 14.36
C TRP A 55 1.48 11.00 14.21
N GLY A 56 0.73 11.39 13.18
CA GLY A 56 0.33 12.79 12.95
C GLY A 56 -0.94 12.93 12.13
N ASP A 57 -2.07 13.13 12.81
CA ASP A 57 -3.40 13.43 12.27
C ASP A 57 -4.22 12.22 11.73
N PRO A 58 -5.22 11.73 12.50
CA PRO A 58 -6.11 10.66 12.07
C PRO A 58 -6.98 11.02 10.85
N SER A 59 -6.97 12.27 10.36
CA SER A 59 -7.68 12.66 9.14
C SER A 59 -7.05 12.15 7.84
N ALA A 60 -5.81 11.63 7.88
CA ALA A 60 -5.08 11.19 6.69
C ALA A 60 -5.56 9.84 6.15
N ARG A 61 -6.17 9.01 7.02
CA ARG A 61 -6.76 7.73 6.63
C ARG A 61 -8.25 7.94 6.42
N SER A 62 -8.66 8.17 5.18
CA SER A 62 -10.07 8.11 4.84
C SER A 62 -10.47 6.64 4.88
N TYR A 63 -10.89 6.15 6.06
CA TYR A 63 -11.58 4.88 6.14
C TYR A 63 -12.85 5.03 5.30
N SER A 64 -12.80 4.58 4.04
CA SER A 64 -14.01 4.15 3.36
C SER A 64 -14.51 2.99 4.21
N THR A 65 -15.44 3.32 5.10
CA THR A 65 -16.16 2.33 5.90
C THR A 65 -17.08 1.66 4.88
N GLY A 66 -16.51 0.74 4.10
CA GLY A 66 -17.27 -0.23 3.35
C GLY A 66 -18.01 -1.06 4.38
N GLU A 67 -19.22 -0.64 4.70
CA GLU A 67 -20.21 -1.48 5.36
C GLU A 67 -20.33 -2.75 4.50
N VAL A 68 -19.61 -3.81 4.87
CA VAL A 68 -19.94 -5.16 4.42
C VAL A 68 -21.23 -5.49 5.15
N SER A 69 -22.35 -5.11 4.55
CA SER A 69 -23.67 -5.52 4.97
C SER A 69 -23.79 -7.02 4.72
N ASP A 70 -23.42 -7.78 5.74
CA ASP A 70 -23.74 -9.19 5.88
C ASP A 70 -25.27 -9.32 5.98
N ALA A 71 -25.92 -9.45 4.83
CA ALA A 71 -27.34 -9.77 4.71
C ALA A 71 -27.50 -11.15 4.07
N THR A 72 -27.04 -12.19 4.76
CA THR A 72 -27.55 -13.55 4.53
C THR A 72 -28.19 -14.10 5.80
N LYS A 73 -29.43 -13.68 6.08
CA LYS A 73 -30.37 -14.49 6.88
C LYS A 73 -31.84 -14.09 6.67
N ALA A 74 -32.56 -14.88 5.89
CA ALA A 74 -34.00 -15.21 6.08
C ALA A 74 -34.32 -16.31 5.04
N LYS A 75 -34.26 -17.59 5.41
CA LYS A 75 -35.34 -18.41 6.00
C LYS A 75 -36.55 -18.57 5.09
#